data_AF-A0A8T4RTW4-F1
#
_entry.id   AF-A0A8T4RTW4-F1
#
_cell.length_a   1.000
_cell.length_b   1.000
_cell.length_c   1.000
_cell.angle_alpha   90.00
_cell.angle_beta   90.00
_cell.angle_gamma   90.00
#
_symmetry.space_group_name_H-M   'P 1'
#
loop_
_entity.id
_entity.type
_entity.pdbx_description
1 polymer ?
#
loop_
_entity_poly.entity_id
_entity_poly.type
_entity_poly.pdbx_seq_one_letter_code
_entity_poly.pdbx_strand_id
1 'polypeptide(L)'
;MEFKKVNITLPEHLFRKSKELVDKGMYSNFSDLVRSSLRKELKEEKHLIEDNDEWKTLVNSIRNDLKNSELASLPEEEVIKRLKQARDRIWEEQHA
;
A
#
# COMPACT_ATOMS: atom_id res chain seq x y z
N MET A 1 23.00 9.53 2.00
CA MET A 1 21.60 9.06 1.99
C MET A 1 20.87 9.83 0.91
N GLU A 2 20.29 9.14 -0.07
CA GLU A 2 19.46 9.78 -1.08
C GLU A 2 18.03 9.95 -0.52
N PHE A 3 17.46 11.13 -0.70
CA PHE A 3 16.09 11.43 -0.28
C PHE A 3 15.24 11.80 -1.49
N LYS A 4 14.05 11.21 -1.59
CA LYS A 4 13.02 11.65 -2.53
C LYS A 4 11.95 12.43 -1.79
N LYS A 5 11.55 13.58 -2.33
CA LYS A 5 10.44 14.37 -1.80
C LYS A 5 9.12 13.78 -2.31
N VAL A 6 8.20 13.52 -1.39
CA VAL A 6 6.86 13.02 -1.69
C VAL A 6 5.85 14.00 -1.11
N ASN A 7 4.86 14.40 -1.93
CA ASN A 7 3.72 15.17 -1.47
C ASN A 7 2.53 14.19 -1.30
N ILE A 8 1.85 14.25 -0.17
CA ILE A 8 0.71 13.39 0.13
C ILE A 8 -0.51 14.24 0.52
N THR A 9 -1.69 13.76 0.14
CA THR A 9 -2.97 14.31 0.59
C THR A 9 -3.57 13.33 1.59
N LEU A 10 -4.09 13.86 2.70
CA LEU A 10 -4.66 13.07 3.78
C LEU A 10 -6.11 13.51 4.04
N PRO A 11 -7.01 12.58 4.38
CA PRO A 11 -8.30 12.92 4.95
C PRO A 11 -8.13 13.78 6.20
N GLU A 12 -8.98 14.79 6.35
CA GLU A 12 -8.92 15.77 7.46
C GLU A 12 -8.91 15.10 8.84
N HIS A 13 -9.69 14.04 9.02
CA HIS A 13 -9.76 13.33 10.29
C HIS A 13 -8.42 12.65 10.67
N LEU A 14 -7.69 12.10 9.68
CA LEU A 14 -6.35 11.52 9.90
C LEU A 14 -5.33 12.61 10.18
N PHE A 15 -5.42 13.74 9.46
CA PHE A 15 -4.56 14.88 9.69
C PHE A 15 -4.71 15.39 11.13
N ARG A 16 -5.95 15.60 11.61
CA ARG A 16 -6.20 16.06 12.98
C ARG A 16 -5.65 15.11 14.04
N LYS A 17 -5.94 13.81 13.95
CA LYS A 17 -5.40 12.80 14.88
C LYS A 17 -3.87 12.75 14.86
N SER A 18 -3.29 12.81 13.67
CA SER A 18 -1.83 12.81 13.49
C SER A 18 -1.19 14.06 14.08
N LYS A 19 -1.85 15.22 13.93
CA LYS A 19 -1.40 16.49 14.48
C LYS A 19 -1.40 16.47 16.01
N GLU A 20 -2.40 15.86 16.65
CA GLU A 20 -2.40 15.71 18.11
C GLU A 20 -1.16 14.97 18.63
N LEU A 21 -0.66 13.97 17.90
CA LEU A 21 0.54 13.24 18.28
C LEU A 21 1.80 14.12 18.21
N VAL A 22 1.88 14.98 17.18
CA VAL A 22 2.97 15.96 17.03
C VAL A 22 2.87 17.04 18.11
N ASP A 23 1.68 17.59 18.34
CA ASP A 23 1.44 18.64 19.34
C ASP A 23 1.70 18.15 20.78
N LYS A 24 1.50 16.85 21.04
CA LYS A 24 1.86 16.18 22.30
C LYS A 24 3.36 15.88 22.42
N GLY A 25 4.17 16.20 21.42
CA GLY A 25 5.62 15.98 21.41
C GLY A 25 6.05 14.53 21.20
N MET A 26 5.13 13.64 20.80
CA MET A 26 5.48 12.24 20.51
C MET A 26 6.33 12.10 19.24
N TYR A 27 6.21 13.07 18.33
CA TYR A 27 6.98 13.15 17.10
C TYR A 27 7.48 14.58 16.88
N SER A 28 8.68 14.69 16.32
CA SER A 28 9.32 16.01 16.12
C SER A 28 8.56 16.88 15.13
N ASN A 29 7.95 16.26 14.11
CA ASN A 29 7.11 16.91 13.11
C ASN A 29 6.30 15.86 12.35
N PHE A 30 5.41 16.33 11.47
CA PHE A 30 4.56 15.46 10.66
C PHE A 30 5.34 14.52 9.73
N SER A 31 6.46 14.97 9.17
CA SER A 31 7.27 14.11 8.29
C SER A 31 7.94 12.98 9.06
N ASP A 32 8.30 13.21 10.32
CA ASP A 32 8.85 12.18 11.21
C ASP A 32 7.81 11.10 11.53
N LEU A 33 6.60 11.51 11.89
CA LEU A 33 5.45 10.63 12.07
C LEU A 33 5.21 9.74 10.84
N VAL A 34 5.12 10.35 9.65
CA VAL A 34 4.85 9.62 8.39
C VAL A 34 5.97 8.61 8.09
N ARG A 35 7.24 9.00 8.25
CA ARG A 35 8.37 8.09 8.04
C ARG A 35 8.43 6.97 9.07
N SER A 36 8.05 7.24 10.32
CA SER A 36 8.00 6.21 11.37
C SER A 36 6.89 5.20 11.08
N SER A 37 5.70 5.71 10.71
CA SER A 37 4.56 4.88 10.34
C SER A 37 4.88 3.99 9.14
N LEU A 38 5.44 4.56 8.06
CA LEU A 38 5.89 3.78 6.89
C LEU A 38 6.92 2.71 7.26
N ARG A 39 7.89 3.02 8.13
CA ARG A 39 8.88 2.03 8.57
C ARG A 39 8.24 0.89 9.37
N LYS A 40 7.21 1.19 10.16
CA LYS A 40 6.46 0.19 10.92
C LYS A 40 5.71 -0.74 9.97
N GLU A 41 4.93 -0.18 9.04
CA GLU A 41 4.19 -0.95 8.03
C GLU A 41 5.13 -1.84 7.19
N LEU A 42 6.25 -1.29 6.70
CA LEU A 42 7.22 -2.07 5.93
C LEU A 42 7.89 -3.19 6.73
N LYS A 43 7.95 -3.06 8.07
CA LYS A 43 8.48 -4.09 8.95
C LYS A 43 7.45 -5.18 9.23
N GLU A 44 6.18 -4.81 9.36
CA GLU A 44 5.06 -5.75 9.53
C GLU A 44 4.84 -6.56 8.24
N GLU A 45 4.85 -5.87 7.09
CA GLU A 45 4.68 -6.44 5.76
C GLU A 45 5.99 -6.93 5.12
N LYS A 46 7.04 -7.12 5.93
CA LYS A 46 8.37 -7.53 5.45
C LYS A 46 8.29 -8.82 4.63
N HIS A 47 7.42 -9.75 5.04
CA HIS A 47 7.17 -11.01 4.34
C HIS A 47 6.63 -10.79 2.91
N LEU A 48 5.73 -9.83 2.67
CA LEU A 48 5.24 -9.51 1.32
C LEU A 48 6.31 -8.92 0.39
N ILE A 49 7.34 -8.30 0.96
CA ILE A 49 8.42 -7.65 0.22
C ILE A 49 9.57 -8.64 -0.03
N GLU A 50 9.83 -9.52 0.93
CA GLU A 50 10.93 -10.49 0.89
C GLU A 50 10.53 -11.81 0.19
N ASP A 51 9.27 -12.26 0.30
CA ASP A 51 8.73 -13.37 -0.49
C ASP A 51 8.33 -12.90 -1.89
N ASN A 52 9.37 -12.56 -2.64
CA ASN A 52 9.29 -12.15 -4.04
C ASN A 52 8.85 -13.31 -4.96
N ASP A 53 8.64 -14.52 -4.42
CA ASP A 53 8.21 -15.70 -5.18
C ASP A 53 6.69 -15.90 -5.10
N GLU A 54 6.05 -15.85 -3.93
CA GLU A 54 4.60 -16.07 -3.86
C GLU A 54 3.80 -14.95 -4.52
N TRP A 55 4.16 -13.68 -4.26
CA TRP A 55 3.49 -12.55 -4.90
C TRP A 55 3.71 -12.53 -6.42
N LYS A 56 4.92 -12.85 -6.91
CA LYS A 56 5.16 -13.00 -8.35
C LYS A 56 4.39 -14.17 -8.93
N THR A 57 4.27 -15.28 -8.20
CA THR A 57 3.54 -16.46 -8.64
C THR A 57 2.05 -16.16 -8.72
N LEU A 58 1.50 -15.43 -7.74
CA LEU A 58 0.11 -14.98 -7.71
C LEU A 58 -0.16 -13.94 -8.82
N VAL A 59 0.73 -12.98 -9.02
CA VAL A 59 0.63 -12.01 -10.13
C VAL A 59 0.75 -12.71 -11.47
N ASN A 60 1.62 -13.71 -11.61
CA ASN A 60 1.76 -14.48 -12.84
C ASN A 60 0.60 -15.44 -13.08
N SER A 61 0.01 -16.04 -12.04
CA SER A 61 -1.21 -16.85 -12.18
C SER A 61 -2.38 -15.98 -12.60
N ILE A 62 -2.59 -14.84 -11.93
CA ILE A 62 -3.62 -13.86 -12.32
C ILE A 62 -3.37 -13.35 -13.74
N ARG A 63 -2.12 -13.06 -14.12
CA ARG A 63 -1.76 -12.64 -15.49
C ARG A 63 -1.97 -13.76 -16.52
N ASN A 64 -1.74 -15.01 -16.16
CA ASN A 64 -1.99 -16.16 -17.04
C ASN A 64 -3.49 -16.45 -17.17
N ASP A 65 -4.25 -16.32 -16.08
CA ASP A 65 -5.71 -16.40 -16.09
C ASP A 65 -6.31 -15.27 -16.93
N LEU A 66 -5.76 -14.05 -16.83
CA LEU A 66 -6.11 -12.91 -17.69
C LEU A 66 -5.75 -13.12 -19.16
N LYS A 67 -4.65 -13.83 -19.46
CA LYS A 67 -4.27 -14.19 -20.84
C LYS A 67 -5.17 -15.28 -21.42
N ASN A 68 -5.66 -16.19 -20.60
CA ASN A 68 -6.47 -17.34 -21.02
C ASN A 68 -7.99 -17.04 -21.06
N SER A 69 -8.45 -15.99 -20.38
CA SER A 69 -9.84 -15.52 -20.38
C SER A 69 -9.90 -14.18 -21.10
N GLU A 70 -10.07 -14.14 -22.43
CA GLU A 70 -10.56 -13.01 -23.27
C GLU A 70 -10.22 -11.53 -22.89
N LEU A 71 -9.23 -11.27 -22.03
CA LEU A 71 -8.96 -9.98 -21.36
C LEU A 71 -7.61 -9.41 -21.77
N ALA A 72 -6.92 -10.06 -22.72
CA ALA A 72 -5.67 -9.56 -23.32
C ALA A 72 -5.83 -8.23 -24.08
N SER A 73 -7.06 -7.70 -24.18
CA SER A 73 -7.38 -6.39 -24.78
C SER A 73 -7.55 -5.26 -23.76
N LEU A 74 -7.49 -5.51 -22.45
CA LEU A 74 -7.71 -4.46 -21.45
C LEU A 74 -6.46 -3.62 -21.16
N PRO A 75 -6.60 -2.28 -21.07
CA PRO A 75 -5.50 -1.39 -20.74
C PRO A 75 -4.99 -1.61 -19.31
N GLU A 76 -3.69 -1.38 -19.12
CA GLU A 76 -2.93 -1.60 -17.88
C GLU A 76 -3.56 -0.95 -16.64
N GLU A 77 -4.23 0.19 -16.83
CA GLU A 77 -4.96 0.90 -15.78
C GLU A 77 -6.12 0.07 -15.18
N GLU A 78 -6.84 -0.71 -15.99
CA GLU A 78 -7.96 -1.52 -15.52
C GLU A 78 -7.46 -2.76 -14.77
N VAL A 79 -6.29 -3.28 -15.14
CA VAL A 79 -5.62 -4.36 -14.40
C VAL A 79 -5.17 -3.86 -13.02
N ILE A 80 -4.55 -2.68 -12.96
CA ILE A 80 -4.15 -2.06 -11.69
C ILE A 80 -5.36 -1.79 -10.80
N LYS A 81 -6.47 -1.34 -11.37
CA LYS A 81 -7.73 -1.11 -10.64
C LYS A 81 -8.30 -2.39 -10.06
N ARG A 82 -8.30 -3.49 -10.81
CA ARG A 82 -8.73 -4.81 -10.32
C ARG A 82 -7.82 -5.35 -9.22
N LEU A 83 -6.51 -5.15 -9.33
CA LEU A 83 -5.55 -5.50 -8.28
C LEU A 83 -5.81 -4.72 -6.99
N LYS A 84 -6.13 -3.41 -7.09
CA LYS A 84 -6.52 -2.60 -5.92
C LYS A 84 -7.80 -3.13 -5.28
N GLN A 85 -8.82 -3.47 -6.08
CA GLN A 85 -10.07 -4.03 -5.57
C GLN A 85 -9.88 -5.40 -4.87
N ALA A 86 -9.04 -6.26 -5.43
CA ALA A 86 -8.71 -7.55 -4.83
C ALA A 86 -7.99 -7.37 -3.48
N ARG A 87 -7.03 -6.44 -3.42
CA ARG A 87 -6.35 -6.07 -2.17
C ARG A 87 -7.34 -5.54 -1.13
N ASP A 88 -8.22 -4.61 -1.52
CA ASP A 88 -9.18 -3.99 -0.59
C ASP A 88 -10.14 -5.03 0.00
N ARG A 89 -10.54 -6.02 -0.80
CA ARG A 89 -11.38 -7.13 -0.35
C ARG A 89 -10.67 -8.06 0.64
N ILE A 90 -9.41 -8.40 0.39
CA ILE A 90 -8.58 -9.19 1.34
C ILE A 90 -8.40 -8.42 2.65
N TRP A 91 -8.21 -7.11 2.57
CA TRP A 91 -8.05 -6.24 3.73
C TRP A 91 -9.34 -6.18 4.57
N GLU A 92 -10.51 -6.06 3.94
CA GLU A 92 -11.80 -6.10 4.64
C GLU A 92 -12.06 -7.47 5.30
N GLU A 93 -11.70 -8.58 4.64
CA GLU A 93 -11.89 -9.92 5.21
C GLU A 93 -10.96 -10.22 6.39
N GLN A 94 -9.77 -9.62 6.43
CA GLN A 94 -8.81 -9.85 7.51
C GLN A 94 -8.97 -8.89 8.70
N HIS A 95 -9.61 -7.73 8.52
CA HIS A 95 -9.65 -6.65 9.52
C HIS A 95 -11.08 -6.14 9.86
N ALA A 96 -12.13 -6.80 9.37
CA ALA A 96 -13.51 -6.66 9.87
C ALA A 96 -13.77 -7.55 11.09
#